data_AF-A0A9D3RT54-F1
#
_entry.id   AF-A0A9D3RT54-F1
#
_cell.length_a   1.000
_cell.length_b   1.000
_cell.length_c   1.000
_cell.angle_alpha   90.00
_cell.angle_beta   90.00
_cell.angle_gamma   90.00
#
_symmetry.space_group_name_H-M   'P 1'
#
loop_
_entity.id
_entity.type
_entity.pdbx_description
1 polymer ?
#
loop_
_entity_poly.entity_id
_entity_poly.type
_entity_poly.pdbx_seq_one_letter_code
_entity_poly.pdbx_strand_id
1 'polypeptide(L)'
;MTSYGSPSPYDRGEATKILPIALQHLTPNYISILGTGAIAAAVMSSMDSCLLASASLFTNNIYKTLIRKQASDRELQWVVKISVTVAGLVGMGLAFLGNNVLTFWALATDVMYTLVLPQLICVLFFPVSNGYGAVGGYILGVTLRVLSGEPLLHLPPAIHFPGCRLISEVYVQHFPCRTLSVLVSFCANILISYVTSMLFEKSFLLKRWDILQVRTRSAPSGADAKSNVDKPAASDLLLDTTC
;
A
#
# COMPACT_ATOMS: atom_id res chain seq x y z
N MET A 1 7.06 5.62 43.79
CA MET A 1 7.88 5.17 42.64
C MET A 1 7.06 4.14 41.88
N THR A 2 6.94 4.25 40.56
CA THR A 2 6.27 3.21 39.76
C THR A 2 7.07 1.91 39.87
N SER A 3 6.41 0.75 39.76
CA SER A 3 7.06 -0.56 39.87
C SER A 3 8.16 -0.80 38.80
N TYR A 4 8.31 0.10 37.83
CA TYR A 4 9.26 0.01 36.71
C TYR A 4 10.71 0.37 37.10
N GLY A 5 10.88 1.19 38.15
CA GLY A 5 12.19 1.72 38.53
C GLY A 5 12.74 2.78 37.56
N SER A 6 13.93 3.32 37.88
CA SER A 6 14.73 4.18 37.00
C SER A 6 15.80 3.36 36.27
N PRO A 7 16.27 3.72 35.05
CA PRO A 7 15.90 4.85 34.19
C PRO A 7 14.64 4.62 33.33
N SER A 8 14.19 5.65 32.61
CA SER A 8 12.94 5.65 31.85
C SER A 8 12.98 4.67 30.66
N PRO A 9 11.82 4.18 30.15
CA PRO A 9 11.77 3.28 28.99
C PRO A 9 12.39 3.89 27.72
N TYR A 10 12.40 5.22 27.62
CA TYR A 10 13.03 5.95 26.53
C TYR A 10 14.55 5.78 26.56
N ASP A 11 15.17 5.90 27.74
CA ASP A 11 16.63 5.77 27.92
C ASP A 11 17.12 4.32 27.70
N ARG A 12 16.23 3.34 27.84
CA ARG A 12 16.51 1.92 27.59
C ARG A 12 16.33 1.51 26.12
N GLY A 13 15.93 2.43 25.23
CA GLY A 13 15.64 2.11 23.84
C GLY A 13 14.34 1.32 23.62
N GLU A 14 13.47 1.25 24.63
CA GLU A 14 12.20 0.51 24.59
C GLU A 14 11.01 1.42 24.24
N ALA A 15 11.28 2.53 23.54
CA ALA A 15 10.29 3.57 23.25
C ALA A 15 9.04 3.02 22.53
N THR A 16 9.17 1.98 21.72
CA THR A 16 8.05 1.34 21.02
C THR A 16 7.06 0.64 21.95
N LYS A 17 7.50 0.24 23.15
CA LYS A 17 6.72 -0.54 24.10
C LYS A 17 6.17 0.31 25.26
N ILE A 18 6.29 1.63 25.19
CA ILE A 18 5.89 2.54 26.29
C ILE A 18 4.41 2.33 26.66
N LEU A 19 3.52 2.22 25.68
CA LEU A 19 2.08 2.06 25.95
C LEU A 19 1.76 0.77 26.74
N PRO A 20 2.17 -0.44 26.30
CA PRO A 20 1.93 -1.65 27.09
C PRO A 20 2.68 -1.65 28.43
N ILE A 21 3.88 -1.09 28.50
CA ILE A 21 4.65 -0.94 29.76
C ILE A 21 3.89 -0.04 30.75
N ALA A 22 3.36 1.09 30.27
CA ALA A 22 2.57 2.02 31.07
C ALA A 22 1.30 1.36 31.60
N LEU A 23 0.58 0.60 30.77
CA LEU A 23 -0.61 -0.14 31.21
C LEU A 23 -0.27 -1.16 32.29
N GLN A 24 0.82 -1.90 32.13
CA GLN A 24 1.22 -2.92 33.10
C GLN A 24 1.67 -2.35 34.45
N HIS A 25 2.23 -1.14 34.48
CA HIS A 25 2.89 -0.63 35.69
C HIS A 25 2.18 0.58 36.33
N LEU A 26 1.20 1.16 35.64
CA LEU A 26 0.40 2.28 36.16
C LEU A 26 -1.05 1.90 36.47
N THR A 27 -1.54 0.74 36.02
CA THR A 27 -2.94 0.32 36.24
C THR A 27 -3.05 -0.95 37.09
N PRO A 28 -4.20 -1.18 37.77
CA PRO A 28 -4.47 -2.45 38.44
C PRO A 28 -4.41 -3.64 37.48
N ASN A 29 -3.97 -4.80 37.97
CA ASN A 29 -3.74 -6.02 37.16
C ASN A 29 -4.90 -6.35 36.20
N TYR A 30 -6.16 -6.24 36.66
CA TYR A 30 -7.34 -6.52 35.83
C TYR A 30 -7.45 -5.61 34.60
N ILE A 31 -7.16 -4.32 34.77
CA ILE A 31 -7.27 -3.31 33.70
C ILE A 31 -6.09 -3.44 32.74
N SER A 32 -4.89 -3.77 33.23
CA SER A 32 -3.75 -4.04 32.34
C SER A 32 -3.99 -5.23 31.42
N ILE A 33 -4.55 -6.33 31.94
CA ILE A 33 -4.83 -7.54 31.14
C ILE A 33 -5.88 -7.21 30.07
N LEU A 34 -6.99 -6.58 30.47
CA LEU A 34 -8.02 -6.15 29.52
C LEU A 34 -7.49 -5.14 28.49
N GLY A 35 -6.67 -4.18 28.90
CA GLY A 35 -6.10 -3.16 28.02
C GLY A 35 -5.13 -3.73 26.99
N THR A 36 -4.19 -4.57 27.41
CA THR A 36 -3.28 -5.26 26.48
C THR A 36 -4.01 -6.23 25.55
N GLY A 37 -5.03 -6.94 26.05
CA GLY A 37 -5.92 -7.77 25.24
C GLY A 37 -6.72 -6.96 24.20
N ALA A 38 -7.22 -5.78 24.58
CA ALA A 38 -7.93 -4.88 23.66
C ALA A 38 -7.02 -4.38 22.54
N ILE A 39 -5.78 -4.00 22.84
CA ILE A 39 -4.80 -3.59 21.83
C ILE A 39 -4.49 -4.76 20.88
N ALA A 40 -4.28 -5.97 21.42
CA ALA A 40 -4.03 -7.15 20.61
C ALA A 40 -5.22 -7.49 19.70
N ALA A 41 -6.45 -7.42 20.21
CA ALA A 41 -7.67 -7.64 19.44
C ALA A 41 -7.86 -6.59 18.33
N ALA A 42 -7.57 -5.31 18.60
CA ALA A 42 -7.65 -4.23 17.62
C ALA A 42 -6.65 -4.42 16.47
N VAL A 43 -5.41 -4.84 16.78
CA VAL A 43 -4.40 -5.15 15.78
C VAL A 43 -4.80 -6.38 14.97
N MET A 44 -5.29 -7.44 15.61
CA MET A 44 -5.74 -8.66 14.92
C MET A 44 -6.85 -8.36 13.90
N SER A 45 -7.87 -7.58 14.29
CA SER A 45 -8.94 -7.17 13.38
C SER A 45 -8.45 -6.35 12.17
N SER A 46 -7.44 -5.50 12.38
CA SER A 46 -6.82 -4.73 11.30
C SER A 46 -6.03 -5.64 10.35
N MET A 47 -5.25 -6.58 10.91
CA MET A 47 -4.48 -7.55 10.13
C MET A 47 -5.38 -8.45 9.29
N ASP A 48 -6.49 -8.93 9.85
CA ASP A 48 -7.45 -9.77 9.14
C ASP A 48 -8.00 -9.05 7.89
N SER A 49 -8.34 -7.76 8.02
CA SER A 49 -8.82 -6.93 6.91
C SER A 49 -7.74 -6.76 5.82
N CYS A 50 -6.48 -6.51 6.20
CA CYS A 50 -5.36 -6.39 5.26
C CYS A 50 -5.05 -7.71 4.55
N LEU A 51 -5.05 -8.83 5.27
CA LEU A 51 -4.81 -10.17 4.72
C LEU A 51 -5.92 -10.57 3.76
N LEU A 52 -7.19 -10.32 4.12
CA LEU A 52 -8.32 -10.62 3.24
C LEU A 52 -8.32 -9.73 2.00
N ALA A 53 -8.03 -8.42 2.14
CA ALA A 53 -7.94 -7.50 1.02
C ALA A 53 -6.82 -7.90 0.05
N SER A 54 -5.62 -8.20 0.56
CA SER A 54 -4.49 -8.64 -0.26
C SER A 54 -4.76 -9.99 -0.94
N ALA A 55 -5.35 -10.96 -0.24
CA ALA A 55 -5.72 -12.24 -0.81
C ALA A 55 -6.81 -12.10 -1.89
N SER A 56 -7.78 -11.21 -1.71
CA SER A 56 -8.81 -10.91 -2.71
C SER A 56 -8.21 -10.26 -3.96
N LEU A 57 -7.31 -9.29 -3.79
CA LEU A 57 -6.59 -8.66 -4.91
C LEU A 57 -5.74 -9.68 -5.65
N PHE A 58 -4.99 -10.52 -4.94
CA PHE A 58 -4.19 -11.58 -5.54
C PHE A 58 -5.06 -12.56 -6.33
N THR A 59 -6.18 -12.99 -5.75
CA THR A 59 -7.05 -13.98 -6.34
C THR A 59 -7.78 -13.43 -7.58
N ASN A 60 -8.32 -12.22 -7.52
CA ASN A 60 -9.03 -11.61 -8.64
C ASN A 60 -8.08 -11.09 -9.72
N ASN A 61 -6.98 -10.44 -9.36
CA ASN A 61 -6.09 -9.81 -10.36
C ASN A 61 -5.11 -10.80 -10.98
N ILE A 62 -4.58 -11.76 -10.20
CA ILE A 62 -3.57 -12.71 -10.67
C ILE A 62 -4.22 -14.05 -11.02
N TYR A 63 -4.90 -14.71 -10.06
CA TYR A 63 -5.40 -16.07 -10.30
C TYR A 63 -6.48 -16.13 -11.40
N LYS A 64 -7.49 -15.26 -11.33
CA LYS A 64 -8.59 -15.23 -12.32
C LYS A 64 -8.13 -14.74 -13.71
N THR A 65 -7.21 -13.77 -13.76
CA THR A 65 -6.73 -13.20 -15.02
C THR A 65 -5.69 -14.07 -15.72
N LEU A 66 -4.76 -14.65 -14.96
CA LEU A 66 -3.56 -15.31 -15.48
C LEU A 66 -3.72 -16.84 -15.63
N ILE A 67 -4.42 -17.50 -14.70
CA ILE A 67 -4.46 -18.97 -14.63
C ILE A 67 -5.79 -19.51 -15.18
N ARG A 68 -6.94 -19.03 -14.71
CA ARG A 68 -8.25 -19.55 -15.15
C ARG A 68 -9.34 -18.49 -15.12
N LYS A 69 -9.73 -17.99 -16.29
CA LYS A 69 -10.80 -16.97 -16.46
C LYS A 69 -12.18 -17.43 -16.01
N GLN A 70 -12.41 -18.74 -15.91
CA GLN A 70 -13.63 -19.35 -15.38
C GLN A 70 -13.33 -20.22 -14.13
N ALA A 71 -12.80 -19.60 -13.09
CA ALA A 71 -12.69 -20.24 -11.78
C ALA A 71 -14.06 -20.27 -11.08
N SER A 72 -14.40 -21.40 -10.46
CA SER A 72 -15.62 -21.54 -9.64
C SER A 72 -15.45 -20.83 -8.29
N ASP A 73 -16.53 -20.31 -7.71
CA ASP A 73 -16.50 -19.61 -6.40
C ASP A 73 -15.89 -20.47 -5.28
N ARG A 74 -16.11 -21.79 -5.33
CA ARG A 74 -15.51 -22.74 -4.37
C ARG A 74 -13.99 -22.83 -4.51
N GLU A 75 -13.47 -22.84 -5.75
CA GLU A 75 -12.03 -22.82 -6.00
C GLU A 75 -11.42 -21.49 -5.52
N LEU A 76 -12.12 -20.39 -5.76
CA LEU A 76 -11.72 -19.04 -5.35
C LEU A 76 -11.53 -18.93 -3.83
N GLN A 77 -12.48 -19.48 -3.07
CA GLN A 77 -12.41 -19.51 -1.60
C GLN A 77 -11.21 -20.32 -1.08
N TRP A 78 -10.88 -21.43 -1.73
CA TRP A 78 -9.69 -22.21 -1.40
C TRP A 78 -8.40 -21.44 -1.67
N VAL A 79 -8.31 -20.74 -2.81
CA VAL A 79 -7.15 -19.90 -3.15
C VAL A 79 -6.97 -18.77 -2.14
N VAL A 80 -8.05 -18.10 -1.74
CA VAL A 80 -8.00 -17.05 -0.70
C VAL A 80 -7.45 -17.62 0.61
N LYS A 81 -7.96 -18.77 1.08
CA LYS A 81 -7.48 -19.42 2.32
C LYS A 81 -5.98 -19.75 2.27
N ILE A 82 -5.52 -20.32 1.16
CA ILE A 82 -4.09 -20.64 0.96
C ILE A 82 -3.26 -19.35 0.93
N SER A 83 -3.71 -18.33 0.19
CA SER A 83 -3.02 -17.04 0.09
C SER A 83 -2.85 -16.36 1.46
N VAL A 84 -3.92 -16.31 2.26
CA VAL A 84 -3.86 -15.75 3.63
C VAL A 84 -2.89 -16.55 4.51
N THR A 85 -2.92 -17.89 4.42
CA THR A 85 -2.03 -18.75 5.22
C THR A 85 -0.56 -18.52 4.86
N VAL A 86 -0.24 -18.44 3.57
CA VAL A 86 1.12 -18.18 3.09
C VAL A 86 1.58 -16.77 3.48
N ALA A 87 0.73 -15.75 3.28
CA ALA A 87 1.04 -14.38 3.67
C ALA A 87 1.29 -14.23 5.17
N GLY A 88 0.48 -14.90 6.01
CA GLY A 88 0.68 -14.95 7.45
C GLY A 88 2.00 -15.63 7.84
N LEU A 89 2.36 -16.74 7.18
CA LEU A 89 3.61 -17.46 7.46
C LEU A 89 4.84 -16.62 7.08
N VAL A 90 4.79 -15.90 5.96
CA VAL A 90 5.84 -14.96 5.55
C VAL A 90 5.95 -13.80 6.53
N GLY A 91 4.82 -13.21 6.94
CA GLY A 91 4.78 -12.15 7.95
C GLY A 91 5.37 -12.60 9.29
N MET A 92 5.03 -13.81 9.74
CA MET A 92 5.58 -14.41 10.96
C MET A 92 7.09 -14.65 10.84
N GLY A 93 7.57 -15.13 9.69
CA GLY A 93 9.00 -15.27 9.42
C GLY A 93 9.74 -13.93 9.53
N LEU A 94 9.20 -12.87 8.92
CA LEU A 94 9.79 -11.53 9.02
C LEU A 94 9.78 -10.98 10.46
N ALA A 95 8.73 -11.29 11.23
CA ALA A 95 8.64 -10.90 12.64
C ALA A 95 9.74 -11.53 13.51
N PHE A 96 10.15 -12.78 13.22
CA PHE A 96 11.26 -13.43 13.94
C PHE A 96 12.64 -12.89 13.57
N LEU A 97 12.83 -12.39 12.34
CA LEU A 97 14.12 -11.89 11.87
C LEU A 97 14.37 -10.41 12.26
N GLY A 98 13.32 -9.65 12.57
CA GLY A 98 13.42 -8.20 12.70
C GLY A 98 13.71 -7.70 14.13
N ASN A 99 14.95 -7.24 14.39
CA ASN A 99 15.27 -6.52 15.64
C ASN A 99 14.64 -5.11 15.72
N ASN A 100 14.14 -4.54 14.61
CA ASN A 100 13.59 -3.17 14.56
C ASN A 100 12.29 -3.07 13.75
N VAL A 101 11.17 -3.48 14.33
CA VAL A 101 9.83 -3.48 13.68
C VAL A 101 9.43 -2.09 13.16
N LEU A 102 9.72 -1.03 13.92
CA LEU A 102 9.43 0.35 13.49
C LEU A 102 10.18 0.75 12.23
N THR A 103 11.44 0.32 12.10
CA THR A 103 12.26 0.58 10.91
C THR A 103 11.66 -0.10 9.68
N PHE A 104 11.28 -1.37 9.79
CA PHE A 104 10.61 -2.09 8.71
C PHE A 104 9.27 -1.45 8.34
N TRP A 105 8.47 -1.06 9.33
CA TRP A 105 7.20 -0.39 9.09
C TRP A 105 7.38 0.96 8.40
N ALA A 106 8.31 1.79 8.87
CA ALA A 106 8.62 3.08 8.27
C ALA A 106 9.11 2.95 6.82
N LEU A 107 9.95 1.95 6.51
CA LEU A 107 10.39 1.65 5.15
C LEU A 107 9.23 1.21 4.26
N ALA A 108 8.38 0.31 4.74
CA ALA A 108 7.23 -0.18 3.99
C ALA A 108 6.24 0.95 3.67
N THR A 109 5.90 1.78 4.65
CA THR A 109 5.01 2.94 4.45
C THR A 109 5.61 3.96 3.49
N ASP A 110 6.92 4.19 3.55
CA ASP A 110 7.60 5.12 2.64
C ASP A 110 7.56 4.64 1.17
N VAL A 111 7.86 3.37 0.93
CA VAL A 111 7.77 2.78 -0.41
C VAL A 111 6.32 2.81 -0.93
N MET A 112 5.35 2.49 -0.09
CA MET A 112 3.93 2.56 -0.46
C MET A 112 3.52 3.99 -0.82
N TYR A 113 3.93 4.97 -0.01
CA TYR A 113 3.65 6.38 -0.27
C TYR A 113 4.27 6.84 -1.59
N THR A 114 5.53 6.51 -1.84
CA THR A 114 6.27 6.98 -3.02
C THR A 114 5.80 6.34 -4.32
N LEU A 115 5.35 5.08 -4.30
CA LEU A 115 4.91 4.36 -5.50
C LEU A 115 3.41 4.50 -5.79
N VAL A 116 2.56 4.37 -4.78
CA VAL A 116 1.11 4.29 -4.98
C VAL A 116 0.50 5.68 -5.19
N LEU A 117 0.98 6.68 -4.45
CA LEU A 117 0.43 8.04 -4.50
C LEU A 117 0.49 8.69 -5.89
N PRO A 118 1.66 8.78 -6.57
CA PRO A 118 1.72 9.45 -7.88
C PRO A 118 0.85 8.74 -8.91
N GLN A 119 0.81 7.41 -8.86
CA GLN A 119 0.02 6.59 -9.76
C GLN A 119 -1.49 6.81 -9.56
N LEU A 120 -1.95 6.86 -8.31
CA LEU A 120 -3.34 7.11 -7.97
C LEU A 120 -3.78 8.52 -8.42
N ILE A 121 -2.96 9.55 -8.15
CA ILE A 121 -3.25 10.93 -8.55
C ILE A 121 -3.32 11.04 -10.08
N CYS A 122 -2.37 10.44 -10.80
CA CYS A 122 -2.38 10.47 -12.27
C CYS A 122 -3.64 9.83 -12.86
N VAL A 123 -4.08 8.68 -12.35
CA VAL A 123 -5.27 7.98 -12.87
C VAL A 123 -6.58 8.68 -12.50
N LEU A 124 -6.66 9.32 -11.31
CA LEU A 124 -7.89 9.97 -10.85
C LEU A 124 -8.12 11.34 -11.47
N PHE A 125 -7.07 12.16 -11.62
CA PHE A 125 -7.21 13.55 -12.06
C PHE A 125 -6.97 13.77 -13.56
N PHE A 126 -6.18 12.92 -14.22
CA PHE A 126 -5.83 13.12 -15.63
C PHE A 126 -6.43 12.02 -16.52
N PRO A 127 -7.46 12.35 -17.34
CA PRO A 127 -8.06 11.39 -18.27
C PRO A 127 -7.11 10.97 -19.41
N VAL A 128 -5.97 11.67 -19.56
CA VAL A 128 -4.90 11.38 -20.54
C VAL A 128 -3.91 10.31 -20.00
N SER A 129 -4.16 9.76 -18.81
CA SER A 129 -3.30 8.76 -18.18
C SER A 129 -3.43 7.38 -18.85
N ASN A 130 -2.34 6.94 -19.50
CA ASN A 130 -2.25 5.68 -20.23
C ASN A 130 -1.56 4.59 -19.39
N GLY A 131 -1.86 3.31 -19.67
CA GLY A 131 -1.19 2.18 -19.02
C GLY A 131 0.33 2.16 -19.22
N TYR A 132 0.84 2.67 -20.35
CA TYR A 132 2.28 2.83 -20.58
C TYR A 132 2.92 3.91 -19.70
N GLY A 133 2.20 5.02 -19.46
CA GLY A 133 2.63 6.07 -18.53
C GLY A 133 2.77 5.53 -17.10
N ALA A 134 1.77 4.75 -16.67
CA ALA A 134 1.76 4.06 -15.39
C ALA A 134 2.97 3.13 -15.18
N VAL A 135 3.27 2.27 -16.16
CA VAL A 135 4.41 1.34 -16.07
C VAL A 135 5.73 2.12 -16.10
N GLY A 136 5.85 3.12 -16.98
CA GLY A 136 7.06 3.93 -17.10
C GLY A 136 7.38 4.73 -15.83
N GLY A 137 6.39 5.39 -15.25
CA GLY A 137 6.60 6.13 -14.01
C GLY A 137 6.74 5.25 -12.77
N TYR A 138 6.14 4.05 -12.76
CA TYR A 138 6.44 3.05 -11.73
C TYR A 138 7.93 2.63 -11.76
N ILE A 139 8.46 2.29 -12.95
CA ILE A 139 9.87 1.89 -13.10
C ILE A 139 10.81 3.04 -12.73
N LEU A 140 10.51 4.27 -13.17
CA LEU A 140 11.31 5.45 -12.80
C LEU A 140 11.23 5.75 -11.31
N GLY A 141 10.06 5.64 -10.68
CA GLY A 141 9.90 5.84 -9.24
C GLY A 141 10.70 4.83 -8.41
N VAL A 142 10.65 3.54 -8.80
CA VAL A 142 11.48 2.50 -8.16
C VAL A 142 12.96 2.78 -8.37
N THR A 143 13.38 3.11 -9.60
CA THR A 143 14.79 3.37 -9.91
C THR A 143 15.32 4.56 -9.12
N LEU A 144 14.58 5.67 -9.09
CA LEU A 144 14.95 6.86 -8.34
C LEU A 144 15.00 6.58 -6.83
N ARG A 145 14.10 5.75 -6.30
CA ARG A 145 14.12 5.39 -4.88
C ARG A 145 15.33 4.54 -4.52
N VAL A 146 15.61 3.51 -5.31
CA VAL A 146 16.81 2.65 -5.15
C VAL A 146 18.09 3.49 -5.26
N LEU A 147 18.13 4.42 -6.21
CA LEU A 147 19.31 5.24 -6.49
C LEU A 147 19.55 6.37 -5.46
N SER A 148 18.49 6.81 -4.78
CA SER A 148 18.56 7.82 -3.71
C SER A 148 19.19 7.30 -2.41
N GLY A 149 19.33 5.97 -2.27
CA GLY A 149 19.83 5.35 -1.04
C GLY A 149 18.84 5.45 0.13
N GLU A 150 18.76 4.38 0.92
CA GLU A 150 17.96 4.37 2.15
C GLU A 150 18.90 4.40 3.36
N PRO A 151 18.97 5.52 4.10
CA PRO A 151 19.82 5.61 5.29
C PRO A 151 19.38 4.61 6.38
N LEU A 152 18.14 4.11 6.32
CA LEU A 152 17.61 3.08 7.23
C LEU A 152 18.08 1.65 6.92
N LEU A 153 18.61 1.39 5.73
CA LEU A 153 19.08 0.06 5.27
C LEU A 153 20.61 -0.01 5.10
N HIS A 154 21.37 1.01 5.52
CA HIS A 154 22.82 1.14 5.29
C HIS A 154 23.22 1.02 3.81
N LEU A 155 22.35 1.41 2.87
CA LEU A 155 22.67 1.43 1.45
C LEU A 155 23.33 2.78 1.11
N PRO A 156 24.59 2.81 0.61
CA PRO A 156 25.25 4.05 0.26
C PRO A 156 24.53 4.71 -0.94
N PRO A 157 24.19 6.00 -0.85
CA PRO A 157 23.53 6.71 -1.94
C PRO A 157 24.48 6.89 -3.12
N ALA A 158 24.06 6.47 -4.32
CA ALA A 158 24.84 6.63 -5.55
C ALA A 158 24.75 8.05 -6.13
N ILE A 159 23.67 8.79 -5.84
CA ILE A 159 23.51 10.20 -6.23
C ILE A 159 23.64 11.09 -5.00
N HIS A 160 24.70 11.89 -4.98
CA HIS A 160 24.91 12.93 -3.99
C HIS A 160 24.08 14.17 -4.36
N PHE A 161 22.98 14.42 -3.66
CA PHE A 161 22.26 15.68 -3.79
C PHE A 161 22.98 16.81 -3.03
N PRO A 162 22.89 18.08 -3.48
CA PRO A 162 23.57 19.21 -2.85
C PRO A 162 22.99 19.48 -1.45
N GLY A 163 23.82 19.36 -0.41
CA GLY A 163 23.43 19.51 1.00
C GLY A 163 23.91 18.41 1.95
N CYS A 164 24.78 17.50 1.52
CA CYS A 164 25.33 16.44 2.36
C CYS A 164 26.27 16.99 3.46
N ARG A 165 25.99 16.70 4.73
CA ARG A 165 26.94 16.81 5.83
C ARG A 165 27.18 15.42 6.41
N LEU A 166 28.45 15.07 6.55
CA LEU A 166 28.92 13.84 7.17
C LEU A 166 28.97 14.07 8.69
N ILE A 167 28.07 13.44 9.45
CA ILE A 167 28.10 13.47 10.91
C ILE A 167 28.19 12.01 11.35
N SER A 168 29.35 11.63 11.89
CA SER A 168 29.61 10.31 12.51
C SER A 168 29.29 9.10 11.61
N GLU A 169 29.95 8.99 10.46
CA GLU A 169 29.84 7.87 9.49
C GLU A 169 28.47 7.58 8.88
N VAL A 170 27.45 8.38 9.20
CA VAL A 170 26.10 8.28 8.61
C VAL A 170 25.82 9.55 7.79
N TYR A 171 25.54 9.39 6.49
CA TYR A 171 25.11 10.49 5.63
C TYR A 171 23.68 10.91 6.04
N VAL A 172 23.56 12.04 6.75
CA VAL A 172 22.24 12.58 7.11
C VAL A 172 21.86 13.67 6.12
N GLN A 173 20.98 13.32 5.20
CA GLN A 173 20.48 14.23 4.18
C GLN A 173 19.23 14.95 4.72
N HIS A 174 19.38 16.24 5.05
CA HIS A 174 18.30 17.09 5.61
C HIS A 174 17.29 17.58 4.56
N PHE A 175 17.56 17.29 3.29
CA PHE A 175 16.74 17.69 2.17
C PHE A 175 15.46 16.82 2.12
N PRO A 176 14.27 17.36 1.81
CA PRO A 176 13.03 16.58 1.72
C PRO A 176 13.02 15.69 0.46
N CYS A 177 13.94 14.73 0.40
CA CYS A 177 14.15 13.82 -0.72
C CYS A 177 12.89 12.99 -1.02
N ARG A 178 12.07 12.72 0.00
CA ARG A 178 10.80 12.00 -0.14
C ARG A 178 9.81 12.77 -1.02
N THR A 179 9.61 14.07 -0.76
CA THR A 179 8.68 14.87 -1.55
C THR A 179 9.21 15.15 -2.95
N LEU A 180 10.52 15.35 -3.09
CA LEU A 180 11.14 15.55 -4.40
C LEU A 180 11.07 14.29 -5.26
N SER A 181 11.29 13.10 -4.67
CA SER A 181 11.12 11.81 -5.37
C SER A 181 9.68 11.59 -5.85
N VAL A 182 8.68 11.94 -5.02
CA VAL A 182 7.26 11.86 -5.41
C VAL A 182 6.94 12.84 -6.53
N LEU A 183 7.43 14.08 -6.45
CA LEU A 183 7.19 15.10 -7.45
C LEU A 183 7.82 14.71 -8.80
N VAL A 184 9.07 14.23 -8.78
CA VAL A 184 9.75 13.77 -10.00
C VAL A 184 9.03 12.57 -10.61
N SER A 185 8.60 11.61 -9.80
CA SER A 185 7.84 10.44 -10.27
C SER A 185 6.49 10.85 -10.86
N PHE A 186 5.81 11.83 -10.27
CA PHE A 186 4.55 12.39 -10.77
C PHE A 186 4.75 13.13 -12.10
N CYS A 187 5.75 14.01 -12.18
CA CYS A 187 6.10 14.71 -13.42
C CYS A 187 6.51 13.72 -14.53
N ALA A 188 7.28 12.69 -14.21
CA ALA A 188 7.67 11.66 -15.16
C ALA A 188 6.48 10.84 -15.67
N ASN A 189 5.53 10.48 -14.79
CA ASN A 189 4.29 9.82 -15.18
C ASN A 189 3.50 10.65 -16.21
N ILE A 190 3.29 11.94 -15.92
CA ILE A 190 2.57 12.85 -16.82
C ILE A 190 3.32 13.02 -18.16
N LEU A 191 4.63 13.22 -18.10
CA LEU A 191 5.46 13.42 -19.29
C LEU A 191 5.43 12.17 -20.20
N ILE A 192 5.63 10.98 -19.64
CA ILE A 192 5.60 9.72 -20.40
C ILE A 192 4.19 9.48 -20.94
N SER A 193 3.15 9.74 -20.16
CA SER A 193 1.77 9.57 -20.63
C SER A 193 1.42 10.51 -21.77
N TYR A 194 1.85 11.78 -21.68
CA TYR A 194 1.64 12.79 -22.72
C TYR A 194 2.42 12.47 -24.00
N VAL A 195 3.71 12.13 -23.87
CA VAL A 195 4.55 11.72 -25.00
C VAL A 195 3.97 10.48 -25.68
N THR A 196 3.48 9.51 -24.91
CA THR A 196 2.84 8.31 -25.46
C THR A 196 1.57 8.66 -26.22
N SER A 197 0.69 9.51 -25.68
CA SER A 197 -0.53 9.96 -26.38
C SER A 197 -0.19 10.69 -27.69
N MET A 198 0.78 11.62 -27.66
CA MET A 198 1.22 12.32 -28.87
C MET A 198 1.82 11.37 -29.92
N LEU A 199 2.56 10.34 -29.48
CA LEU A 199 3.21 9.38 -30.38
C LEU A 199 2.19 8.47 -31.09
N PHE A 200 1.10 8.11 -30.40
CA PHE A 200 -0.03 7.39 -30.99
C PHE A 200 -0.88 8.27 -31.93
N GLU A 201 -1.03 9.55 -31.60
CA GLU A 201 -1.79 10.52 -32.43
C GLU A 201 -1.03 10.88 -33.72
N LYS A 202 0.30 10.97 -33.66
CA LYS A 202 1.16 11.24 -34.83
C LYS A 202 1.49 10.00 -35.69
N SER A 203 0.83 8.86 -35.46
CA SER A 203 0.88 7.66 -36.31
C SER A 203 2.24 6.93 -36.44
N PHE A 204 3.15 7.05 -35.45
CA PHE A 204 4.47 6.42 -35.56
C PHE A 204 4.54 4.96 -35.06
N LEU A 205 3.59 4.49 -34.24
CA LEU A 205 3.61 3.14 -33.66
C LEU A 205 2.62 2.17 -34.32
N LEU A 206 3.15 1.05 -34.81
CA LEU A 206 2.41 -0.07 -35.40
C LEU A 206 1.37 -0.64 -34.41
N LYS A 207 0.18 -0.96 -34.92
CA LYS A 207 -0.96 -1.61 -34.24
C LYS A 207 -0.63 -2.88 -33.42
N ARG A 208 0.58 -3.43 -33.57
CA ARG A 208 1.10 -4.59 -32.82
C ARG A 208 1.59 -4.27 -31.39
N TRP A 209 1.83 -3.00 -31.06
CA TRP A 209 2.32 -2.59 -29.74
C TRP A 209 1.20 -2.07 -28.81
N ASP A 210 -0.08 -2.28 -29.15
CA ASP A 210 -1.21 -1.93 -28.28
C ASP A 210 -1.57 -3.11 -27.35
N ILE A 211 -0.60 -3.57 -26.57
CA ILE A 211 -0.74 -4.71 -25.64
C ILE A 211 -1.58 -4.31 -24.42
N LEU A 212 -1.61 -3.02 -24.09
CA LEU A 212 -2.35 -2.44 -22.95
C LEU A 212 -3.71 -1.80 -23.32
N GLN A 213 -4.21 -2.00 -24.56
CA GLN A 213 -5.50 -1.48 -25.03
C GLN A 213 -5.75 -0.01 -24.70
N VAL A 214 -4.86 0.88 -25.13
CA VAL A 214 -4.97 2.33 -24.85
C VAL A 214 -6.24 2.95 -25.47
N ARG A 215 -6.80 2.34 -26.53
CA ARG A 215 -7.90 2.93 -27.32
C ARG A 215 -9.32 2.42 -26.97
N THR A 216 -9.50 1.34 -26.21
CA THR A 216 -10.85 0.79 -25.94
C THR A 216 -11.67 1.57 -24.91
N ARG A 217 -11.07 2.51 -24.16
CA ARG A 217 -11.83 3.41 -23.27
C ARG A 217 -12.51 4.57 -23.99
N SER A 218 -12.16 4.88 -25.23
CA SER A 218 -12.71 6.04 -25.97
C SER A 218 -13.94 5.73 -26.83
N ALA A 219 -14.51 4.51 -26.76
CA ALA A 219 -15.79 4.21 -27.41
C ALA A 219 -16.91 4.01 -26.37
N PRO A 220 -17.85 4.95 -26.21
CA PRO A 220 -19.11 4.65 -25.56
C PRO A 220 -19.95 3.84 -26.55
N SER A 221 -20.03 2.52 -26.36
CA SER A 221 -21.13 1.72 -26.89
C SER A 221 -21.91 1.27 -25.64
N GLY A 222 -23.09 1.78 -25.33
CA GLY A 222 -24.14 2.21 -26.24
C GLY A 222 -24.87 1.02 -26.87
N ALA A 223 -24.82 -0.17 -26.25
CA ALA A 223 -25.73 -1.29 -26.51
C ALA A 223 -25.51 -2.40 -25.45
N ASP A 224 -26.01 -2.19 -24.23
CA ASP A 224 -26.57 -3.25 -23.37
C ASP A 224 -27.12 -2.60 -22.09
N ALA A 225 -28.13 -1.76 -22.29
CA ALA A 225 -29.04 -1.33 -21.26
C ALA A 225 -30.46 -1.46 -21.84
N LYS A 226 -31.07 -2.63 -21.65
CA LYS A 226 -32.53 -2.79 -21.49
C LYS A 226 -32.91 -4.21 -21.05
N SER A 227 -32.88 -4.37 -19.73
CA SER A 227 -33.92 -5.03 -18.94
C SER A 227 -33.80 -4.36 -17.54
N ASN A 228 -34.28 -3.12 -17.35
CA ASN A 228 -35.63 -2.80 -16.87
C ASN A 228 -36.12 -3.85 -15.84
N VAL A 229 -36.43 -3.51 -14.59
CA VAL A 229 -37.26 -2.38 -14.14
C VAL A 229 -36.88 -1.87 -12.73
N ASP A 230 -36.87 -0.55 -12.61
CA ASP A 230 -36.89 0.41 -11.49
C ASP A 230 -37.74 0.02 -10.24
N LYS A 231 -37.18 0.14 -9.00
CA LYS A 231 -37.41 1.18 -7.91
C LYS A 231 -38.76 1.12 -7.15
N PRO A 232 -38.96 1.80 -5.98
CA PRO A 232 -38.05 2.35 -4.95
C PRO A 232 -38.50 2.13 -3.46
N ALA A 233 -37.67 2.59 -2.51
CA ALA A 233 -37.97 3.21 -1.19
C ALA A 233 -39.08 2.68 -0.23
N ALA A 234 -38.66 2.26 0.98
CA ALA A 234 -39.27 2.49 2.32
C ALA A 234 -38.45 1.62 3.31
N SER A 235 -37.76 2.05 4.38
CA SER A 235 -38.15 2.94 5.48
C SER A 235 -39.60 2.75 5.89
N ASP A 236 -39.94 1.56 6.40
CA ASP A 236 -41.05 1.27 7.33
C ASP A 236 -41.01 -0.23 7.71
N LEU A 237 -40.03 -0.61 8.54
CA LEU A 237 -40.04 -1.92 9.22
C LEU A 237 -39.70 -1.77 10.72
N LEU A 238 -40.17 -0.66 11.29
CA LEU A 238 -40.34 -0.43 12.71
C LEU A 238 -41.75 0.13 12.90
N LEU A 239 -42.71 -0.76 13.12
CA LEU A 239 -43.89 -0.62 13.99
C LEU A 239 -44.87 -1.74 13.64
N ASP A 240 -45.21 -2.53 14.67
CA ASP A 240 -46.45 -3.29 14.82
C ASP A 240 -46.65 -4.51 13.87
N THR A 241 -47.00 -5.72 14.34
CA THR A 241 -47.79 -6.08 15.53
C THR A 241 -47.64 -7.58 15.84
N THR A 242 -47.66 -7.87 17.13
CA THR A 242 -48.26 -9.03 17.81
C THR A 242 -48.94 -10.11 16.95
N CYS A 243 -48.43 -11.33 17.05
CA CYS A 243 -49.08 -12.51 17.64
C CYS A 243 -47.98 -13.46 18.16
#